data_AF-A0A351JYA5-F1
#
_entry.id   AF-A0A351JYA5-F1
#
_cell.length_a   1.000
_cell.length_b   1.000
_cell.length_c   1.000
_cell.angle_alpha   90.00
_cell.angle_beta   90.00
_cell.angle_gamma   90.00
#
_symmetry.space_group_name_H-M   'P 1'
#
loop_
_entity.id
_entity.type
_entity.pdbx_description
1 polymer ?
#
loop_
_entity_poly.entity_id
_entity_poly.type
_entity_poly.pdbx_seq_one_letter_code
_entity_poly.pdbx_strand_id
1 'polypeptide(L)'
;IEIIDYKTGSIFEESSRDKPKEAYLCQIKIYAALYHATHGEWPVKLTIMGINQEHISVDVNLKECSNMLIKAEKSLDDINELIENGLDPEDFAQPSPEACKFCLFRPSCSKYWESCRENKDWPADTKGRIKEKAILANGCFRIVVESQRGDVAIRGLSSERHAFLNDELTGVIFCNLGHDTSEGFYVENMLTTGYALE
;
A
#
# COMPACT_ATOMS: atom_id res chain seq x y z
N ILE A 1 23.15 -26.84 1.46
CA ILE A 1 21.75 -26.42 1.64
C ILE A 1 21.37 -25.40 0.57
N GLU A 2 20.17 -25.49 0.01
CA GLU A 2 19.61 -24.49 -0.90
C GLU A 2 18.39 -23.82 -0.24
N ILE A 3 18.24 -22.51 -0.41
CA ILE A 3 17.04 -21.76 0.00
C ILE A 3 16.29 -21.36 -1.27
N ILE A 4 15.00 -21.70 -1.33
CA ILE A 4 14.11 -21.40 -2.45
C ILE A 4 12.97 -20.53 -1.95
N ASP A 5 12.76 -19.39 -2.59
CA ASP A 5 11.68 -18.45 -2.28
C ASP A 5 10.65 -18.41 -3.43
N TYR A 6 9.45 -18.93 -3.17
CA TYR A 6 8.38 -19.05 -4.16
C TYR A 6 7.55 -17.77 -4.24
N LYS A 7 7.35 -17.26 -5.46
CA LYS A 7 6.58 -16.04 -5.75
C LYS A 7 5.41 -16.32 -6.67
N THR A 8 4.25 -15.81 -6.30
CA THR A 8 3.01 -15.93 -7.08
C THR A 8 2.91 -14.89 -8.20
N GLY A 9 3.56 -13.75 -8.05
CA GLY A 9 3.64 -12.70 -9.08
C GLY A 9 4.90 -12.77 -9.93
N SER A 10 5.05 -11.83 -10.87
CA SER A 10 6.28 -11.67 -11.65
C SER A 10 7.49 -11.48 -10.72
N ILE A 11 8.54 -12.24 -10.98
CA ILE A 11 9.84 -12.15 -10.29
C ILE A 11 10.73 -11.01 -10.83
N PHE A 12 10.35 -10.44 -11.98
CA PHE A 12 11.02 -9.33 -12.65
C PHE A 12 10.25 -8.01 -12.49
N GLU A 13 10.97 -6.90 -12.61
CA GLU A 13 10.41 -5.55 -12.64
C GLU A 13 9.43 -5.36 -13.81
N GLU A 14 8.38 -4.55 -13.63
CA GLU A 14 7.41 -4.29 -14.70
C GLU A 14 8.04 -3.60 -15.92
N SER A 15 9.09 -2.81 -15.68
CA SER A 15 9.83 -2.07 -16.72
C SER A 15 10.89 -2.91 -17.42
N SER A 16 11.23 -4.10 -16.92
CA SER A 16 12.31 -4.92 -17.48
C SER A 16 12.11 -6.40 -17.18
N ARG A 17 12.07 -7.22 -18.23
CA ARG A 17 11.94 -8.68 -18.12
C ARG A 17 13.20 -9.40 -17.63
N ASP A 18 14.32 -8.71 -17.57
CA ASP A 18 15.61 -9.30 -17.19
C ASP A 18 16.11 -8.80 -15.83
N LYS A 19 15.44 -7.80 -15.24
CA LYS A 19 15.83 -7.24 -13.94
C LYS A 19 14.96 -7.86 -12.83
N PRO A 20 15.55 -8.67 -11.93
CA PRO A 20 14.84 -9.17 -10.76
C PRO A 20 14.35 -8.02 -9.89
N LYS A 21 13.22 -8.22 -9.20
CA LYS A 21 12.75 -7.26 -8.20
C LYS A 21 13.75 -7.16 -7.05
N GLU A 22 14.20 -5.95 -6.76
CA GLU A 22 15.18 -5.70 -5.68
C GLU A 22 14.67 -6.18 -4.32
N ALA A 23 13.37 -6.04 -4.05
CA ALA A 23 12.76 -6.54 -2.83
C ALA A 23 12.90 -8.07 -2.65
N TYR A 24 12.85 -8.84 -3.74
CA TYR A 24 13.00 -10.29 -3.69
C TYR A 24 14.46 -10.69 -3.48
N LEU A 25 15.39 -9.98 -4.11
CA LEU A 25 16.83 -10.15 -3.86
C LEU A 25 17.19 -9.84 -2.40
N CYS A 26 16.61 -8.76 -1.85
CA CYS A 26 16.80 -8.37 -0.47
C CYS A 26 16.33 -9.48 0.49
N GLN A 27 15.11 -9.97 0.30
CA GLN A 27 14.50 -11.00 1.13
C GLN A 27 15.33 -12.30 1.14
N ILE A 28 15.71 -12.82 -0.03
CA ILE A 28 16.43 -14.09 -0.10
C ILE A 28 17.85 -14.02 0.48
N LYS A 29 18.52 -12.86 0.38
CA LYS A 29 19.83 -12.61 1.00
C LYS A 29 19.73 -12.54 2.53
N ILE A 30 18.69 -11.91 3.07
CA ILE A 30 18.41 -11.93 4.51
C ILE A 30 18.14 -13.36 4.99
N TYR A 31 17.40 -14.17 4.24
CA TYR A 31 17.18 -15.58 4.59
C TYR A 31 18.48 -16.37 4.67
N ALA A 32 19.42 -16.15 3.73
CA ALA A 32 20.75 -16.77 3.79
C ALA A 32 21.52 -16.37 5.05
N ALA A 33 21.50 -15.08 5.42
CA ALA A 33 22.17 -14.60 6.62
C ALA A 33 21.54 -15.16 7.90
N LEU A 34 20.21 -15.19 7.99
CA LEU A 34 19.49 -15.79 9.12
C LEU A 34 19.78 -17.29 9.27
N TYR A 35 19.85 -18.01 8.14
CA TYR A 35 20.20 -19.42 8.13
C TYR A 35 21.59 -19.64 8.75
N HIS A 36 22.59 -18.86 8.32
CA HIS A 36 23.93 -18.90 8.88
C HIS A 36 23.97 -18.49 10.36
N ALA A 37 23.26 -17.43 10.76
CA ALA A 37 23.19 -17.00 12.16
C ALA A 37 22.64 -18.09 13.09
N THR A 38 21.72 -18.92 12.56
CA THR A 38 21.08 -20.00 13.33
C THR A 38 21.89 -21.30 13.32
N HIS A 39 22.51 -21.66 12.19
CA HIS A 39 23.11 -22.99 11.98
C HIS A 39 24.64 -22.98 11.88
N GLY A 40 25.28 -21.81 11.79
CA GLY A 40 26.73 -21.67 11.61
C GLY A 40 27.24 -22.00 10.21
N GLU A 41 26.36 -22.31 9.26
CA GLU A 41 26.70 -22.68 7.88
C GLU A 41 25.95 -21.81 6.87
N TRP A 42 26.58 -21.51 5.73
CA TRP A 42 25.93 -20.75 4.65
C TRP A 42 25.21 -21.68 3.67
N PRO A 43 24.05 -21.28 3.12
CA PRO A 43 23.48 -21.97 1.97
C PRO A 43 24.45 -21.87 0.78
N VAL A 44 24.50 -22.93 -0.03
CA VAL A 44 25.35 -22.99 -1.22
C VAL A 44 24.65 -22.44 -2.46
N LYS A 45 23.33 -22.21 -2.36
CA LYS A 45 22.49 -21.75 -3.48
C LYS A 45 21.27 -21.00 -2.97
N LEU A 46 20.91 -19.93 -3.68
CA LEU A 46 19.70 -19.15 -3.48
C LEU A 46 18.92 -19.12 -4.80
N THR A 47 17.63 -19.44 -4.73
CA THR A 47 16.76 -19.47 -5.91
C THR A 47 15.45 -18.74 -5.63
N ILE A 48 15.09 -17.79 -6.49
CA ILE A 48 13.74 -17.21 -6.52
C ILE A 48 12.96 -17.96 -7.61
N MET A 49 11.79 -18.51 -7.28
CA MET A 49 10.99 -19.31 -8.20
C MET A 49 9.61 -18.70 -8.42
N GLY A 50 9.29 -18.39 -9.67
CA GLY A 50 7.97 -17.94 -10.09
C GLY A 50 6.99 -19.10 -10.30
N ILE A 51 5.69 -18.81 -10.20
CA ILE A 51 4.62 -19.80 -10.45
C ILE A 51 4.60 -20.34 -11.89
N ASN A 52 5.13 -19.57 -12.84
CA ASN A 52 5.34 -19.97 -14.24
C ASN A 52 6.60 -20.83 -14.44
N GLN A 53 7.25 -21.28 -13.35
CA GLN A 53 8.49 -22.04 -13.34
C GLN A 53 9.74 -21.29 -13.83
N GLU A 54 9.61 -19.99 -14.12
CA GLU A 54 10.79 -19.13 -14.27
C GLU A 54 11.52 -19.03 -12.93
N HIS A 55 12.85 -18.99 -12.98
CA HIS A 55 13.64 -18.91 -11.77
C HIS A 55 14.90 -18.09 -11.99
N ILE A 56 15.36 -17.48 -10.89
CA ILE A 56 16.58 -16.69 -10.85
C ILE A 56 17.50 -17.34 -9.81
N SER A 57 18.69 -17.73 -10.25
CA SER A 57 19.77 -18.09 -9.33
C SER A 57 20.42 -16.82 -8.82
N VAL A 58 20.55 -16.70 -7.50
CA VAL A 58 21.16 -15.54 -6.83
C VAL A 58 22.48 -15.98 -6.22
N ASP A 59 23.54 -15.23 -6.50
CA ASP A 59 24.85 -15.49 -5.92
C ASP A 59 24.86 -15.25 -4.41
N VAL A 60 25.45 -16.19 -3.67
CA VAL A 60 25.60 -16.08 -2.22
C VAL A 60 26.83 -15.25 -1.88
N ASN A 61 26.66 -13.93 -1.77
CA ASN A 61 27.71 -13.05 -1.27
C ASN A 61 27.60 -12.92 0.25
N LEU A 62 28.49 -13.62 0.98
CA LEU A 62 28.46 -13.70 2.45
C LEU A 62 28.51 -12.31 3.09
N LYS A 63 29.40 -11.44 2.60
CA LYS A 63 29.58 -10.08 3.13
C LYS A 63 28.33 -9.24 2.91
N GLU A 64 27.73 -9.36 1.73
CA GLU A 64 26.49 -8.65 1.43
C GLU A 64 25.35 -9.12 2.33
N CYS A 65 25.13 -10.44 2.44
CA CYS A 65 24.07 -11.01 3.26
C CYS A 65 24.21 -10.61 4.73
N SER A 66 25.41 -10.72 5.30
CA SER A 66 25.68 -10.30 6.68
C SER A 66 25.44 -8.81 6.89
N ASN A 67 25.89 -7.96 5.97
CA ASN A 67 25.67 -6.52 6.06
C ASN A 67 24.18 -6.16 6.00
N MET A 68 23.38 -6.90 5.22
CA MET A 68 21.93 -6.70 5.15
C MET A 68 21.25 -7.09 6.46
N LEU A 69 21.64 -8.20 7.07
CA LEU A 69 21.10 -8.62 8.37
C LEU A 69 21.44 -7.60 9.46
N ILE A 70 22.69 -7.16 9.56
CA ILE A 70 23.11 -6.14 10.54
C ILE A 70 22.30 -4.84 10.39
N LYS A 71 22.05 -4.41 9.15
CA LYS A 71 21.22 -3.22 8.90
C LYS A 71 19.78 -3.44 9.34
N ALA A 72 19.21 -4.62 9.07
CA ALA A 72 17.84 -4.96 9.46
C ALA A 72 17.69 -5.03 10.99
N GLU A 73 18.64 -5.66 11.68
CA GLU A 73 18.70 -5.72 13.15
C GLU A 73 18.78 -4.31 13.74
N LYS A 74 19.69 -3.48 13.22
CA LYS A 74 19.77 -2.08 13.65
C LYS A 74 18.45 -1.33 13.44
N SER A 75 17.80 -1.48 12.29
CA SER A 75 16.51 -0.83 12.04
C SER A 75 15.42 -1.32 12.98
N LEU A 76 15.43 -2.61 13.35
CA LEU A 76 14.51 -3.17 14.34
C LEU A 76 14.75 -2.54 15.72
N ASP A 77 16.00 -2.45 16.15
CA ASP A 77 16.38 -1.84 17.42
C ASP A 77 16.00 -0.36 17.48
N ASP A 78 16.31 0.39 16.42
CA ASP A 78 15.96 1.82 16.30
C ASP A 78 14.43 2.02 16.39
N ILE A 79 13.64 1.16 15.75
CA ILE A 79 12.16 1.20 15.81
C ILE A 79 11.66 0.87 17.22
N ASN A 80 12.20 -0.18 17.85
CA ASN A 80 11.79 -0.57 19.19
C ASN A 80 12.10 0.52 20.22
N GLU A 81 13.26 1.17 20.12
CA GLU A 81 13.61 2.30 20.99
C GLU A 81 12.62 3.45 20.85
N LEU A 82 12.20 3.79 19.63
CA LEU A 82 11.18 4.83 19.41
C LEU A 82 9.82 4.44 20.02
N ILE A 83 9.41 3.18 19.90
CA ILE A 83 8.17 2.68 20.50
C ILE A 83 8.25 2.73 22.03
N GLU A 84 9.35 2.26 22.62
CA GLU A 84 9.57 2.27 24.07
C GLU A 84 9.62 3.68 24.66
N ASN A 85 10.14 4.65 23.89
CA ASN A 85 10.13 6.06 24.25
C ASN A 85 8.76 6.75 24.09
N GLY A 86 7.72 6.00 23.70
CA GLY A 86 6.34 6.47 23.65
C GLY A 86 6.01 7.30 22.42
N LEU A 87 6.75 7.12 21.31
CA LEU A 87 6.38 7.74 20.05
C LEU A 87 5.05 7.15 19.54
N ASP A 88 4.14 8.00 19.11
CA ASP A 88 2.84 7.54 18.62
C ASP A 88 3.03 6.74 17.31
N PRO A 89 2.33 5.61 17.11
CA PRO A 89 2.42 4.80 15.89
C PRO A 89 2.22 5.59 14.59
N GLU A 90 1.46 6.70 14.64
CA GLU A 90 1.24 7.57 13.49
C GLU A 90 2.50 8.33 13.05
N ASP A 91 3.46 8.58 13.95
CA ASP A 91 4.69 9.30 13.63
C ASP A 91 5.72 8.45 12.88
N PHE A 92 5.52 7.13 12.84
CA PHE A 92 6.33 6.23 12.03
C PHE A 92 5.90 6.22 10.55
N ALA A 93 4.72 6.75 10.24
CA ALA A 93 4.23 6.76 8.88
C ALA A 93 5.09 7.69 8.01
N GLN A 94 5.59 7.15 6.89
CA GLN A 94 6.29 7.90 5.85
C GLN A 94 5.50 7.81 4.53
N PRO A 95 4.40 8.58 4.39
CA PRO A 95 3.57 8.50 3.19
C PRO A 95 4.34 8.86 1.92
N SER A 96 4.18 8.04 0.89
CA SER A 96 4.60 8.33 -0.47
C SER A 96 3.58 7.75 -1.45
N PRO A 97 3.51 8.24 -2.71
CA PRO A 97 2.67 7.63 -3.74
C PRO A 97 2.85 6.11 -3.84
N GLU A 98 4.11 5.65 -3.85
CA GLU A 98 4.48 4.25 -4.02
C GLU A 98 4.11 3.37 -2.82
N ALA A 99 4.31 3.88 -1.60
CA ALA A 99 3.97 3.16 -0.38
C ALA A 99 2.45 3.16 -0.14
N CYS A 100 1.80 4.30 -0.39
CA CYS A 100 0.41 4.49 -0.06
C CYS A 100 -0.52 3.79 -1.05
N LYS A 101 -0.22 3.71 -2.35
CA LYS A 101 -1.15 3.14 -3.36
C LYS A 101 -1.70 1.75 -3.04
N PHE A 102 -0.95 0.92 -2.32
CA PHE A 102 -1.37 -0.41 -1.91
C PHE A 102 -1.66 -0.54 -0.40
N CYS A 103 -1.55 0.56 0.37
CA CYS A 103 -1.78 0.55 1.80
C CYS A 103 -3.27 0.51 2.14
N LEU A 104 -3.68 -0.47 2.97
CA LEU A 104 -5.07 -0.61 3.43
C LEU A 104 -5.42 0.32 4.60
N PHE A 105 -4.41 0.90 5.26
CA PHE A 105 -4.59 1.80 6.41
C PHE A 105 -4.76 3.27 6.01
N ARG A 106 -4.79 3.60 4.71
CA ARG A 106 -5.01 4.98 4.24
C ARG A 106 -6.24 5.67 4.84
N PRO A 107 -7.42 5.00 5.00
CA PRO A 107 -8.59 5.66 5.59
C PRO A 107 -8.33 6.23 6.98
N SER A 108 -7.54 5.54 7.81
CA SER A 108 -7.22 5.94 9.19
C SER A 108 -5.90 6.69 9.35
N CYS A 109 -5.06 6.75 8.32
CA CYS A 109 -3.72 7.35 8.43
C CYS A 109 -3.76 8.88 8.31
N SER A 110 -3.61 9.58 9.43
CA SER A 110 -3.55 11.06 9.50
C SER A 110 -2.47 11.64 8.59
N LYS A 111 -1.22 11.16 8.71
CA LYS A 111 -0.07 11.60 7.91
C LYS A 111 -0.31 11.45 6.41
N TYR A 112 -1.00 10.39 5.98
CA TYR A 112 -1.38 10.22 4.58
C TYR A 112 -2.26 11.38 4.11
N TRP A 113 -3.30 11.72 4.86
CA TRP A 113 -4.22 12.81 4.50
C TRP A 113 -3.56 14.19 4.51
N GLU A 114 -2.60 14.41 5.40
CA GLU A 114 -1.76 15.62 5.44
C GLU A 114 -0.79 15.72 4.25
N SER A 115 -0.26 14.58 3.81
CA SER A 115 0.80 14.51 2.80
C SER A 115 0.28 14.39 1.38
N CYS A 116 -0.83 13.68 1.16
CA CYS A 116 -1.28 13.38 -0.19
C CYS A 116 -1.69 14.65 -0.94
N ARG A 117 -1.55 14.61 -2.27
CA ARG A 117 -1.76 15.75 -3.17
C ARG A 117 -2.76 15.38 -4.24
N GLU A 118 -3.45 16.37 -4.79
CA GLU A 118 -4.30 16.19 -5.97
C GLU A 118 -3.45 16.17 -7.23
N ASN A 119 -2.88 15.00 -7.51
CA ASN A 119 -2.21 14.72 -8.78
C ASN A 119 -2.40 13.24 -9.13
N LYS A 120 -1.87 12.82 -10.29
CA LYS A 120 -2.01 11.44 -10.78
C LYS A 120 -1.12 10.43 -10.07
N ASP A 121 -0.16 10.87 -9.28
CA ASP A 121 0.78 9.99 -8.59
C ASP A 121 0.13 9.41 -7.33
N TRP A 122 -0.67 10.22 -6.64
CA TRP A 122 -1.38 9.80 -5.42
C TRP A 122 -2.69 9.06 -5.73
N PRO A 123 -3.12 8.16 -4.84
CA PRO A 123 -4.43 7.52 -4.97
C PRO A 123 -5.57 8.54 -5.01
N ALA A 124 -6.56 8.28 -5.86
CA ALA A 124 -7.79 9.05 -5.93
C ALA A 124 -8.66 8.75 -4.70
N ASP A 125 -8.37 9.43 -3.60
CA ASP A 125 -9.07 9.30 -2.33
C ASP A 125 -9.62 10.67 -1.92
N THR A 126 -10.77 10.68 -1.24
CA THR A 126 -11.34 11.90 -0.65
C THR A 126 -11.84 11.65 0.76
N LYS A 127 -11.73 12.69 1.60
CA LYS A 127 -12.17 12.72 3.00
C LYS A 127 -12.79 14.09 3.26
N GLY A 128 -13.98 14.11 3.83
CA GLY A 128 -14.67 15.36 4.07
C GLY A 128 -16.11 15.23 4.52
N ARG A 129 -16.84 16.34 4.45
CA ARG A 129 -18.26 16.42 4.82
C ARG A 129 -19.17 16.29 3.61
N ILE A 130 -20.30 15.62 3.74
CA ILE A 130 -21.30 15.59 2.67
C ILE A 130 -22.01 16.95 2.60
N LYS A 131 -21.92 17.61 1.45
CA LYS A 131 -22.68 18.83 1.10
C LYS A 131 -24.00 18.53 0.42
N GLU A 132 -23.96 17.58 -0.50
CA GLU A 132 -25.10 17.21 -1.33
C GLU A 132 -25.16 15.68 -1.43
N LYS A 133 -26.35 15.11 -1.30
CA LYS A 133 -26.64 13.70 -1.54
C LYS A 133 -27.88 13.61 -2.43
N ALA A 134 -27.75 12.98 -3.58
CA ALA A 134 -28.85 12.80 -4.53
C ALA A 134 -28.87 11.36 -5.07
N ILE A 135 -30.07 10.81 -5.25
CA ILE A 135 -30.25 9.52 -5.93
C ILE A 135 -30.45 9.79 -7.42
N LEU A 136 -29.66 9.13 -8.24
CA LEU A 136 -29.73 9.21 -9.70
C LEU A 136 -30.83 8.28 -10.24
N ALA A 137 -31.23 8.47 -11.50
CA ALA A 137 -32.28 7.67 -12.15
C ALA A 137 -31.97 6.16 -12.20
N ASN A 138 -30.70 5.77 -12.10
CA ASN A 138 -30.26 4.37 -12.04
C ASN A 138 -30.24 3.78 -10.62
N GLY A 139 -30.72 4.52 -9.61
CA GLY A 139 -30.73 4.10 -8.20
C GLY A 139 -29.41 4.31 -7.45
N CYS A 140 -28.31 4.65 -8.14
CA CYS A 140 -27.04 4.96 -7.48
C CYS A 140 -27.04 6.37 -6.88
N PHE A 141 -26.16 6.60 -5.91
CA PHE A 141 -25.94 7.91 -5.32
C PHE A 141 -24.95 8.76 -6.13
N ARG A 142 -25.24 10.06 -6.18
CA ARG A 142 -24.27 11.13 -6.38
C ARG A 142 -24.12 11.87 -5.07
N ILE A 143 -22.88 12.04 -4.63
CA ILE A 143 -22.55 12.84 -3.45
C ILE A 143 -21.57 13.94 -3.83
N VAL A 144 -21.69 15.08 -3.15
CA VAL A 144 -20.67 16.14 -3.18
C VAL A 144 -20.05 16.20 -1.79
N VAL A 145 -18.73 16.02 -1.74
CA VAL A 145 -17.95 16.02 -0.51
C VAL A 145 -17.13 17.31 -0.44
N GLU A 146 -17.35 18.10 0.59
CA GLU A 146 -16.47 19.21 0.96
C GLU A 146 -15.21 18.64 1.61
N SER A 147 -14.11 18.67 0.86
CA SER A 147 -12.79 18.23 1.34
C SER A 147 -11.89 19.43 1.63
N GLN A 148 -10.76 19.20 2.29
CA GLN A 148 -9.74 20.23 2.51
C GLN A 148 -9.12 20.78 1.22
N ARG A 149 -9.34 20.10 0.09
CA ARG A 149 -8.76 20.44 -1.22
C ARG A 149 -9.76 21.02 -2.21
N GLY A 150 -11.02 21.08 -1.81
CA GLY A 150 -12.13 21.55 -2.65
C GLY A 150 -13.32 20.60 -2.60
N ASP A 151 -14.40 21.03 -3.23
CA ASP A 151 -15.60 20.21 -3.37
C ASP A 151 -15.38 19.16 -4.45
N VAL A 152 -15.63 17.90 -4.10
CA VAL A 152 -15.46 16.75 -4.98
C VAL A 152 -16.81 16.08 -5.21
N ALA A 153 -17.18 15.85 -6.47
CA ALA A 153 -18.39 15.14 -6.83
C ALA A 153 -18.10 13.68 -7.16
N ILE A 154 -18.73 12.75 -6.44
CA ILE A 154 -18.63 11.31 -6.70
C ILE A 154 -19.98 10.80 -7.18
N ARG A 155 -20.01 10.07 -8.28
CA ARG A 155 -21.22 9.45 -8.81
C ARG A 155 -21.12 7.93 -8.92
N GLY A 156 -22.27 7.29 -9.03
CA GLY A 156 -22.38 5.86 -9.28
C GLY A 156 -22.34 5.00 -8.03
N LEU A 157 -22.21 5.59 -6.85
CA LEU A 157 -22.08 4.89 -5.58
C LEU A 157 -23.31 4.02 -5.28
N SER A 158 -23.13 2.71 -5.17
CA SER A 158 -24.19 1.79 -4.79
C SER A 158 -24.37 1.70 -3.27
N SER A 159 -25.61 1.82 -2.77
CA SER A 159 -25.92 1.55 -1.36
C SER A 159 -25.81 0.07 -0.97
N GLU A 160 -25.78 -0.85 -1.94
CA GLU A 160 -25.49 -2.26 -1.64
C GLU A 160 -24.03 -2.45 -1.18
N ARG A 161 -23.10 -1.67 -1.76
CA ARG A 161 -21.67 -1.70 -1.40
C ARG A 161 -21.35 -0.74 -0.25
N HIS A 162 -22.11 0.33 -0.13
CA HIS A 162 -21.91 1.40 0.84
C HIS A 162 -23.21 1.63 1.61
N ALA A 163 -23.59 0.66 2.45
CA ALA A 163 -24.88 0.66 3.18
C ALA A 163 -25.13 1.94 3.98
N PHE A 164 -24.06 2.55 4.50
CA PHE A 164 -24.08 3.81 5.23
C PHE A 164 -24.66 4.98 4.42
N LEU A 165 -24.68 4.91 3.09
CA LEU A 165 -25.28 5.96 2.24
C LEU A 165 -26.79 6.11 2.45
N ASN A 166 -27.46 5.09 3.00
CA ASN A 166 -28.88 5.16 3.34
C ASN A 166 -29.15 6.00 4.59
N ASP A 167 -28.12 6.27 5.39
CA ASP A 167 -28.23 7.02 6.63
C ASP A 167 -28.01 8.54 6.41
N GLU A 168 -28.44 9.34 7.37
CA GLU A 168 -28.13 10.76 7.44
C GLU A 168 -26.73 10.95 8.03
N LEU A 169 -25.73 11.10 7.16
CA LEU A 169 -24.32 11.21 7.53
C LEU A 169 -23.78 12.59 7.22
N THR A 170 -22.90 13.07 8.10
CA THR A 170 -22.22 14.34 7.91
C THR A 170 -20.81 14.19 7.35
N GLY A 171 -20.12 13.08 7.58
CA GLY A 171 -18.73 12.87 7.18
C GLY A 171 -18.48 11.53 6.50
N VAL A 172 -17.59 11.51 5.52
CA VAL A 172 -17.25 10.32 4.73
C VAL A 172 -15.78 10.28 4.31
N ILE A 173 -15.30 9.06 4.05
CA ILE A 173 -14.07 8.78 3.33
C ILE A 173 -14.39 7.86 2.16
N PHE A 174 -13.84 8.16 1.00
CA PHE A 174 -13.80 7.23 -0.13
C PHE A 174 -12.36 7.03 -0.60
N CYS A 175 -11.95 5.79 -0.78
CA CYS A 175 -10.63 5.43 -1.28
C CYS A 175 -10.74 4.62 -2.58
N ASN A 176 -9.70 4.70 -3.42
CA ASN A 176 -9.62 4.07 -4.74
C ASN A 176 -10.77 4.47 -5.67
N LEU A 177 -11.09 5.75 -5.76
CA LEU A 177 -12.04 6.25 -6.74
C LEU A 177 -11.47 6.18 -8.17
N GLY A 178 -12.35 6.09 -9.17
CA GLY A 178 -11.99 6.33 -10.56
C GLY A 178 -12.07 7.81 -10.89
N HIS A 179 -11.15 8.33 -11.69
CA HIS A 179 -11.30 9.67 -12.26
C HIS A 179 -12.38 9.67 -13.34
N ASP A 180 -13.27 10.66 -13.29
CA ASP A 180 -14.22 10.93 -14.37
C ASP A 180 -13.57 11.79 -15.47
N THR A 181 -14.32 12.09 -16.53
CA THR A 181 -13.84 12.95 -17.63
C THR A 181 -13.63 14.41 -17.24
N SER A 182 -14.16 14.83 -16.09
CA SER A 182 -14.13 16.21 -15.61
C SER A 182 -13.31 16.33 -14.33
N GLU A 183 -12.52 17.40 -14.21
CA GLU A 183 -11.74 17.70 -13.01
C GLU A 183 -12.65 17.91 -11.79
N GLY A 184 -12.29 17.32 -10.65
CA GLY A 184 -13.12 17.32 -9.45
C GLY A 184 -14.30 16.32 -9.47
N PHE A 185 -14.45 15.54 -10.55
CA PHE A 185 -15.46 14.49 -10.67
C PHE A 185 -14.84 13.10 -10.63
N TYR A 186 -15.48 12.22 -9.88
CA TYR A 186 -15.03 10.85 -9.65
C TYR A 186 -16.18 9.86 -9.77
N VAL A 187 -15.83 8.62 -10.03
CA VAL A 187 -16.76 7.51 -10.18
C VAL A 187 -16.38 6.35 -9.28
N GLU A 188 -17.38 5.63 -8.80
CA GLU A 188 -17.17 4.33 -8.15
C GLU A 188 -16.53 3.34 -9.14
N ASN A 189 -15.55 2.56 -8.67
CA ASN A 189 -15.02 1.40 -9.37
C ASN A 189 -15.02 0.15 -8.47
N MET A 190 -14.57 -0.98 -9.00
CA MET A 190 -14.57 -2.27 -8.29
C MET A 190 -13.72 -2.29 -7.02
N LEU A 191 -12.72 -1.42 -6.91
CA LEU A 191 -11.81 -1.32 -5.77
C LEU A 191 -12.17 -0.18 -4.82
N THR A 192 -13.18 0.63 -5.17
CA THR A 192 -13.65 1.73 -4.31
C THR A 192 -14.13 1.19 -2.97
N THR A 193 -13.64 1.80 -1.90
CA THR A 193 -14.08 1.56 -0.52
C THR A 193 -14.59 2.85 0.08
N GLY A 194 -15.63 2.76 0.89
CA GLY A 194 -16.29 3.90 1.52
C GLY A 194 -16.43 3.68 3.01
N TYR A 195 -16.31 4.75 3.79
CA TYR A 195 -16.42 4.73 5.24
C TYR A 195 -17.23 5.95 5.70
N ALA A 196 -18.12 5.76 6.66
CA ALA A 196 -18.75 6.85 7.38
C ALA A 196 -17.78 7.38 8.45
N LEU A 197 -17.76 8.70 8.64
CA LEU A 197 -17.11 9.33 9.78
C LEU A 197 -18.20 9.72 10.78
N GLU A 198 -18.04 9.28 12.03
CA GLU A 198 -18.85 9.73 13.16
C GLU A 198 -18.65 11.22 13.46
#